data_AF-A0A7L8UF91-F1
#
_entry.id   AF-A0A7L8UF91-F1
#
_cell.length_a   1.000
_cell.length_b   1.000
_cell.length_c   1.000
_cell.angle_alpha   90.00
_cell.angle_beta   90.00
_cell.angle_gamma   90.00
#
_symmetry.space_group_name_H-M   'P 1'
#
loop_
_entity.id
_entity.type
_entity.pdbx_description
1 polymer ?
#
loop_
_entity_poly.entity_id
_entity_poly.type
_entity_poly.pdbx_seq_one_letter_code
_entity_poly.pdbx_strand_id
1 'polypeptide(L)'
;MRKNLIALLFVFTVINIFGQTPTPSQPIETADATNKVSTISDRVSNKAISPVKKVPLDEALILIYDYDGTLFTFDLESETIAWTVKATDAYTEMCANKVTLNDGVLYVPFINGEIFAIDNQTGTVFWKSRIGNSTDQTVLKDQLPIINDGKLFITSQNGNIYALNIKDGSLIWNYKLDSTNNDIPVLVFDNKVFTQSGNYLYSFEANTGKLLYQKDFGETMHGKPVTDGENVFIANEKNVLFALSPNKPDILWQFKLDENQHNVKERIFCKDKKIYLAAQGPEVSSVYAVDSKTGTQIWKTDFKDDTIEYIVEESDNVWGYTRKAKLFQLDINNGEIASETKLTTQPISNFEFPPDDSLFYYSDAALIQFDLKTKDENEVYLRTSIKDNVYSAYLKIIR
;
A
#
# COMPACT_ATOMS: atom_id res chain seq x y z
N MET A 1 85.09 -32.93 -7.85
CA MET A 1 83.82 -32.20 -7.68
C MET A 1 82.94 -32.42 -8.90
N ARG A 2 81.85 -33.20 -8.78
CA ARG A 2 80.79 -33.30 -9.78
C ARG A 2 79.46 -33.45 -9.03
N LYS A 3 78.64 -32.40 -9.05
CA LYS A 3 77.26 -32.41 -8.57
C LYS A 3 76.39 -32.93 -9.72
N ASN A 4 75.68 -34.03 -9.53
CA ASN A 4 74.58 -34.41 -10.41
C ASN A 4 73.27 -34.31 -9.61
N LEU A 5 72.40 -33.46 -10.13
CA LEU A 5 71.09 -33.07 -9.63
C LEU A 5 70.09 -34.21 -9.84
N ILE A 6 69.24 -34.47 -8.84
CA ILE A 6 68.13 -35.40 -8.89
C ILE A 6 66.96 -34.71 -9.62
N ALA A 7 66.43 -35.33 -10.68
CA ALA A 7 65.18 -34.93 -11.32
C ALA A 7 64.04 -35.80 -10.77
N LEU A 8 63.09 -35.17 -10.06
CA LEU A 8 61.84 -35.80 -9.64
C LEU A 8 60.80 -35.61 -10.77
N LEU A 9 60.34 -36.71 -11.37
CA LEU A 9 59.21 -36.73 -12.30
C LEU A 9 57.91 -36.67 -11.49
N PHE A 10 57.14 -35.59 -11.63
CA PHE A 10 55.74 -35.56 -11.21
C PHE A 10 54.87 -36.05 -12.37
N VAL A 11 54.20 -37.18 -12.17
CA VAL A 11 53.13 -37.68 -13.03
C VAL A 11 51.84 -36.96 -12.61
N PHE A 12 51.35 -36.03 -13.44
CA PHE A 12 50.00 -35.48 -13.29
C PHE A 12 49.03 -36.38 -14.06
N THR A 13 48.16 -37.07 -13.33
CA THR A 13 46.95 -37.70 -13.88
C THR A 13 45.93 -36.61 -14.19
N VAL A 14 45.64 -36.41 -15.48
CA VAL A 14 44.53 -35.56 -15.93
C VAL A 14 43.23 -36.34 -15.73
N ILE A 15 42.45 -35.98 -14.72
CA ILE A 15 41.06 -36.41 -14.61
C ILE A 15 40.24 -35.44 -15.48
N ASN A 16 39.73 -35.91 -16.61
CA ASN A 16 38.71 -35.18 -17.36
C ASN A 16 37.41 -35.18 -16.55
N ILE A 17 37.22 -34.16 -15.73
CA ILE A 17 35.92 -33.82 -15.17
C ILE A 17 35.15 -33.13 -16.30
N PHE A 18 34.13 -33.81 -16.86
CA PHE A 18 33.12 -33.15 -17.67
C PHE A 18 32.38 -32.15 -16.76
N GLY A 19 32.82 -30.90 -16.77
CA GLY A 19 32.02 -29.79 -16.28
C GLY A 19 30.82 -29.67 -17.21
N GLN A 20 29.62 -29.96 -16.69
CA GLN A 20 28.40 -29.49 -17.32
C GLN A 20 28.47 -27.96 -17.32
N THR A 21 28.66 -27.38 -18.51
CA THR A 21 28.40 -25.96 -18.71
C THR A 21 26.94 -25.71 -18.35
N PRO A 22 26.61 -24.67 -17.56
CA PRO A 22 25.22 -24.25 -17.46
C PRO A 22 24.77 -23.94 -18.89
N THR A 23 23.77 -24.66 -19.36
CA THR A 23 23.08 -24.34 -20.61
C THR A 23 22.66 -22.87 -20.49
N PRO A 24 22.98 -22.00 -21.46
CA PRO A 24 22.36 -20.69 -21.51
C PRO A 24 20.87 -20.97 -21.55
N SER A 25 20.14 -20.61 -20.49
CA SER A 25 18.69 -20.56 -20.54
C SER A 25 18.34 -19.80 -21.80
N GLN A 26 17.60 -20.44 -22.71
CA GLN A 26 17.04 -19.74 -23.85
C GLN A 26 16.38 -18.45 -23.34
N PRO A 27 16.49 -17.33 -24.06
CA PRO A 27 15.71 -16.16 -23.72
C PRO A 27 14.26 -16.64 -23.66
N ILE A 28 13.65 -16.53 -22.49
CA ILE A 28 12.20 -16.56 -22.40
C ILE A 28 11.77 -15.46 -23.35
N GLU A 29 11.00 -15.80 -24.39
CA GLU A 29 10.31 -14.80 -25.18
C GLU A 29 9.48 -13.98 -24.20
N THR A 30 10.01 -12.83 -23.82
CA THR A 30 9.29 -11.83 -23.04
C THR A 30 8.12 -11.44 -23.92
N ALA A 31 6.91 -11.78 -23.48
CA ALA A 31 5.71 -11.13 -23.99
C ALA A 31 5.99 -9.63 -23.96
N ASP A 32 5.88 -9.00 -25.14
CA ASP A 32 6.38 -7.68 -25.46
C ASP A 32 6.33 -6.71 -24.27
N ALA A 33 7.50 -6.26 -23.80
CA ALA A 33 7.56 -5.06 -22.98
C ALA A 33 6.87 -3.94 -23.76
N THR A 34 5.73 -3.46 -23.26
CA THR A 34 4.91 -2.43 -23.92
C THR A 34 5.59 -1.06 -24.02
N ASN A 35 6.77 -0.89 -23.40
CA ASN A 35 7.56 0.31 -23.52
C ASN A 35 8.40 0.25 -24.81
N LYS A 36 8.12 1.16 -25.76
CA LYS A 36 8.84 1.28 -27.06
C LYS A 36 10.35 1.46 -26.94
N VAL A 37 10.90 1.74 -25.75
CA VAL A 37 12.33 1.70 -25.41
C VAL A 37 12.45 1.31 -23.94
N SER A 38 13.18 0.24 -23.61
CA SER A 38 13.51 -0.10 -22.23
C SER A 38 14.43 0.97 -21.64
N THR A 39 13.95 1.65 -20.60
CA THR A 39 14.68 2.67 -19.85
C THR A 39 15.20 2.12 -18.54
N ILE A 40 16.08 2.86 -17.89
CA ILE A 40 16.63 2.49 -16.57
C ILE A 40 15.53 2.33 -15.50
N SER A 41 14.43 3.08 -15.61
CA SER A 41 13.28 2.97 -14.72
C SER A 41 12.46 1.68 -14.89
N ASP A 42 12.73 0.90 -15.95
CA ASP A 42 12.12 -0.42 -16.16
C ASP A 42 12.83 -1.54 -15.40
N ARG A 43 13.95 -1.23 -14.74
CA ARG A 43 14.73 -2.23 -14.03
C ARG A 43 14.05 -2.59 -12.71
N VAL A 44 13.99 -3.89 -12.46
CA VAL A 44 13.74 -4.45 -11.14
C VAL A 44 14.92 -5.35 -10.82
N SER A 45 15.57 -5.08 -9.68
CA SER A 45 16.52 -6.03 -9.11
C SER A 45 15.80 -6.89 -8.09
N ASN A 46 15.95 -8.20 -8.19
CA ASN A 46 15.28 -9.15 -7.32
C ASN A 46 16.28 -10.10 -6.68
N LYS A 47 16.03 -10.44 -5.42
CA LYS A 47 16.73 -11.47 -4.67
C LYS A 47 15.69 -12.33 -3.93
N ALA A 48 15.35 -13.47 -4.53
CA ALA A 48 14.66 -14.54 -3.83
C ALA A 48 15.63 -15.20 -2.83
N ILE A 49 15.24 -15.27 -1.57
CA ILE A 49 16.05 -15.83 -0.47
C ILE A 49 15.56 -17.25 -0.15
N SER A 50 14.25 -17.41 -0.04
CA SER A 50 13.60 -18.70 0.14
C SER A 50 12.21 -18.71 -0.52
N PRO A 51 11.67 -19.90 -0.86
CA PRO A 51 10.34 -19.98 -1.43
C PRO A 51 9.28 -19.43 -0.46
N VAL A 52 8.38 -18.59 -0.97
CA VAL A 52 7.20 -18.18 -0.23
C VAL A 52 6.35 -19.40 0.09
N LYS A 53 5.90 -19.49 1.33
CA LYS A 53 5.00 -20.52 1.84
C LYS A 53 3.92 -19.86 2.68
N LYS A 54 2.77 -20.51 2.80
CA LYS A 54 1.73 -20.09 3.75
C LYS A 54 2.30 -20.11 5.16
N VAL A 55 2.04 -19.05 5.92
CA VAL A 55 2.44 -18.90 7.32
C VAL A 55 1.17 -18.84 8.16
N PRO A 56 1.11 -19.53 9.32
CA PRO A 56 0.00 -19.33 10.26
C PRO A 56 -0.10 -17.86 10.69
N LEU A 57 -1.32 -17.42 10.97
CA LEU A 57 -1.57 -16.11 11.56
C LEU A 57 -1.39 -16.20 13.07
N ASP A 58 -1.07 -15.07 13.69
CA ASP A 58 -0.80 -14.96 15.11
C ASP A 58 -1.62 -13.80 15.68
N GLU A 59 -2.75 -14.15 16.29
CA GLU A 59 -3.76 -13.20 16.73
C GLU A 59 -3.25 -12.25 17.83
N ALA A 60 -2.14 -12.59 18.50
CA ALA A 60 -1.49 -11.74 19.50
C ALA A 60 -0.60 -10.66 18.87
N LEU A 61 -0.19 -10.81 17.60
CA LEU A 61 0.73 -9.88 16.97
C LEU A 61 -0.01 -8.70 16.31
N ILE A 62 0.42 -7.50 16.68
CA ILE A 62 0.15 -6.28 15.94
C ILE A 62 1.42 -5.82 15.22
N LEU A 63 1.33 -5.70 13.90
CA LEU A 63 2.35 -5.10 13.06
C LEU A 63 2.28 -3.58 13.17
N ILE A 64 3.42 -2.96 13.38
CA ILE A 64 3.61 -1.52 13.37
C ILE A 64 4.64 -1.19 12.30
N TYR A 65 4.21 -0.43 11.29
CA TYR A 65 5.11 0.24 10.36
C TYR A 65 5.25 1.69 10.82
N ASP A 66 6.33 1.95 11.56
CA ASP A 66 6.56 3.23 12.20
C ASP A 66 7.02 4.30 11.17
N TYR A 67 6.69 5.57 11.42
CA TYR A 67 7.05 6.72 10.60
C TYR A 67 8.55 6.82 10.32
N ASP A 68 9.41 6.24 11.15
CA ASP A 68 10.87 6.22 10.94
C ASP A 68 11.32 5.16 9.91
N GLY A 69 10.36 4.45 9.29
CA GLY A 69 10.63 3.40 8.32
C GLY A 69 10.93 2.03 8.94
N THR A 70 10.83 1.89 10.27
CA THR A 70 10.97 0.61 10.95
C THR A 70 9.67 -0.18 10.88
N LEU A 71 9.76 -1.44 10.47
CA LEU A 71 8.66 -2.39 10.52
C LEU A 71 8.93 -3.38 11.66
N PHE A 72 8.01 -3.51 12.61
CA PHE A 72 8.15 -4.49 13.69
C PHE A 72 6.79 -5.04 14.11
N THR A 73 6.78 -6.18 14.76
CA THR A 73 5.59 -6.68 15.44
C THR A 73 5.75 -6.53 16.93
N PHE A 74 4.65 -6.17 17.58
CA PHE A 74 4.50 -6.17 19.02
C PHE A 74 3.50 -7.27 19.39
N ASP A 75 3.87 -8.10 20.35
CA ASP A 75 3.01 -9.13 20.92
C ASP A 75 2.21 -8.51 22.06
N LEU A 76 0.88 -8.47 21.91
CA LEU A 76 -0.05 -7.87 22.85
C LEU A 76 -0.18 -8.67 24.16
N GLU A 77 0.14 -9.96 24.17
CA GLU A 77 0.07 -10.81 25.37
C GLU A 77 1.36 -10.73 26.18
N SER A 78 2.52 -10.80 25.51
CA SER A 78 3.81 -10.77 26.19
C SER A 78 4.38 -9.36 26.37
N GLU A 79 3.79 -8.36 25.72
CA GLU A 79 4.24 -6.96 25.67
C GLU A 79 5.69 -6.82 25.18
N THR A 80 6.09 -7.66 24.22
CA THR A 80 7.45 -7.64 23.66
C THR A 80 7.45 -7.45 22.14
N ILE A 81 8.56 -6.91 21.62
CA ILE A 81 8.81 -6.89 20.18
C ILE A 81 9.24 -8.29 19.76
N ALA A 82 8.45 -8.95 18.91
CA ALA A 82 8.75 -10.30 18.44
C ALA A 82 9.84 -10.30 17.37
N TRP A 83 9.77 -9.37 16.41
CA TRP A 83 10.82 -9.17 15.40
C TRP A 83 10.82 -7.74 14.84
N THR A 84 11.90 -7.37 14.15
CA THR A 84 12.06 -6.06 13.52
C THR A 84 12.76 -6.20 12.17
N VAL A 85 12.27 -5.47 11.16
CA VAL A 85 12.80 -5.38 9.81
C VAL A 85 12.92 -3.91 9.40
N LYS A 86 13.99 -3.57 8.70
CA LYS A 86 14.20 -2.25 8.07
C LYS A 86 14.60 -2.43 6.61
N ALA A 87 14.37 -1.40 5.80
CA ALA A 87 14.91 -1.32 4.45
C ALA A 87 16.45 -1.41 4.46
N THR A 88 17.05 -1.85 3.35
CA THR A 88 18.50 -1.99 3.22
C THR A 88 19.22 -0.65 3.35
N ASP A 89 18.59 0.44 2.91
CA ASP A 89 19.11 1.81 3.02
C ASP A 89 18.18 2.66 3.91
N ALA A 90 18.72 3.13 5.04
CA ALA A 90 18.00 3.88 6.07
C ALA A 90 18.00 5.39 5.84
N TYR A 91 18.59 5.94 4.77
CA TYR A 91 18.60 7.40 4.56
C TYR A 91 17.23 8.01 4.25
N THR A 92 16.20 7.19 4.07
CA THR A 92 14.81 7.60 3.86
C THR A 92 13.93 7.01 4.96
N GLU A 93 14.06 7.52 6.18
CA GLU A 93 13.24 7.14 7.33
C GLU A 93 11.84 7.79 7.24
N MET A 94 10.97 7.22 6.41
CA MET A 94 9.59 7.69 6.24
C MET A 94 8.67 6.48 6.01
N CYS A 95 7.73 6.23 6.93
CA CYS A 95 6.55 5.45 6.60
C CYS A 95 5.44 6.38 6.09
N ALA A 96 4.85 5.96 4.98
CA ALA A 96 3.58 6.46 4.46
C ALA A 96 2.80 5.31 3.78
N ASN A 97 3.35 4.10 3.80
CA ASN A 97 2.83 2.99 3.02
C ASN A 97 2.04 2.04 3.90
N LYS A 98 1.15 1.30 3.25
CA LYS A 98 0.37 0.23 3.84
C LYS A 98 1.03 -1.12 3.53
N VAL A 99 0.64 -2.13 4.29
CA VAL A 99 1.11 -3.51 4.15
C VAL A 99 -0.04 -4.40 3.71
N THR A 100 0.26 -5.37 2.84
CA THR A 100 -0.71 -6.38 2.43
C THR A 100 -0.34 -7.72 3.05
N LEU A 101 -1.29 -8.34 3.75
CA LEU A 101 -1.18 -9.67 4.32
C LEU A 101 -1.91 -10.67 3.41
N ASN A 102 -1.20 -11.65 2.86
CA ASN A 102 -1.78 -12.73 2.06
C ASN A 102 -1.18 -14.06 2.47
N ASP A 103 -2.01 -15.03 2.86
CA ASP A 103 -1.58 -16.36 3.32
C ASP A 103 -0.51 -16.32 4.45
N GLY A 104 -0.60 -15.34 5.34
CA GLY A 104 0.38 -15.12 6.42
C GLY A 104 1.69 -14.47 5.97
N VAL A 105 1.80 -14.05 4.71
CA VAL A 105 2.98 -13.36 4.20
C VAL A 105 2.68 -11.87 4.11
N LEU A 106 3.55 -11.06 4.71
CA LEU A 106 3.48 -9.60 4.65
C LEU A 106 4.25 -9.11 3.43
N TYR A 107 3.58 -8.32 2.58
CA TYR A 107 4.16 -7.66 1.42
C TYR A 107 4.30 -6.18 1.72
N VAL A 108 5.54 -5.73 1.90
CA VAL A 108 5.86 -4.43 2.51
C VAL A 108 6.65 -3.58 1.52
N PRO A 109 6.10 -2.46 1.04
CA PRO A 109 6.83 -1.50 0.25
C PRO A 109 7.52 -0.46 1.16
N PHE A 110 8.82 -0.31 0.98
CA PHE A 110 9.62 0.70 1.64
C PHE A 110 9.79 1.92 0.75
N ILE A 111 9.86 3.09 1.38
CA ILE A 111 9.96 4.39 0.70
C ILE A 111 11.14 4.47 -0.28
N ASN A 112 12.21 3.71 -0.06
CA ASN A 112 13.40 3.68 -0.93
C ASN A 112 13.23 2.84 -2.23
N GLY A 113 12.02 2.34 -2.50
CA GLY A 113 11.73 1.51 -3.68
C GLY A 113 11.94 0.00 -3.46
N GLU A 114 12.29 -0.43 -2.26
CA GLU A 114 12.33 -1.86 -1.92
C GLU A 114 10.92 -2.39 -1.60
N ILE A 115 10.68 -3.66 -1.93
CA ILE A 115 9.47 -4.39 -1.60
C ILE A 115 9.90 -5.74 -1.06
N PHE A 116 9.48 -6.09 0.15
CA PHE A 116 9.82 -7.35 0.81
C PHE A 116 8.58 -8.23 0.94
N ALA A 117 8.76 -9.55 0.80
CA ALA A 117 7.84 -10.54 1.32
C ALA A 117 8.41 -11.14 2.61
N ILE A 118 7.64 -11.08 3.69
CA ILE A 118 8.10 -11.35 5.06
C ILE A 118 7.16 -12.35 5.72
N ASP A 119 7.74 -13.30 6.44
CA ASP A 119 7.05 -14.19 7.35
C ASP A 119 6.50 -13.41 8.55
N ASN A 120 5.17 -13.40 8.73
CA ASN A 120 4.52 -12.59 9.77
C ASN A 120 4.93 -12.95 11.21
N GLN A 121 5.38 -14.18 11.45
CA GLN A 121 5.67 -14.67 12.80
C GLN A 121 7.13 -14.42 13.19
N THR A 122 8.04 -14.47 12.21
CA THR A 122 9.49 -14.45 12.48
C THR A 122 10.22 -13.24 11.94
N GLY A 123 9.59 -12.44 11.07
CA GLY A 123 10.26 -11.36 10.35
C GLY A 123 11.23 -11.85 9.27
N THR A 124 11.26 -13.16 8.99
CA THR A 124 12.14 -13.74 7.97
C THR A 124 11.73 -13.26 6.59
N VAL A 125 12.67 -12.69 5.83
CA VAL A 125 12.43 -12.23 4.45
C VAL A 125 12.49 -13.42 3.47
N PHE A 126 11.39 -13.71 2.79
CA PHE A 126 11.32 -14.70 1.72
C PHE A 126 12.00 -14.21 0.45
N TRP A 127 11.69 -12.98 0.05
CA TRP A 127 12.33 -12.32 -1.08
C TRP A 127 12.36 -10.81 -0.88
N LYS A 128 13.30 -10.16 -1.56
CA LYS A 128 13.34 -8.71 -1.67
C LYS A 128 13.51 -8.29 -3.12
N SER A 129 12.72 -7.32 -3.53
CA SER A 129 12.84 -6.65 -4.82
C SER A 129 13.07 -5.17 -4.62
N ARG A 130 13.75 -4.55 -5.57
CA ARG A 130 13.88 -3.11 -5.68
C ARG A 130 13.40 -2.70 -7.05
N ILE A 131 12.39 -1.84 -7.09
CA ILE A 131 11.89 -1.21 -8.31
C ILE A 131 12.74 0.02 -8.66
N GLY A 132 12.93 0.26 -9.95
CA GLY A 132 13.92 1.23 -10.42
C GLY A 132 15.36 0.75 -10.18
N ASN A 133 16.34 1.63 -10.37
CA ASN A 133 17.74 1.28 -10.10
C ASN A 133 18.23 1.81 -8.72
N SER A 134 19.48 1.53 -8.37
CA SER A 134 20.08 1.97 -7.09
C SER A 134 20.47 3.46 -7.05
N THR A 135 20.51 4.15 -8.19
CA THR A 135 20.80 5.59 -8.29
C THR A 135 19.53 6.43 -8.40
N ASP A 136 18.42 5.81 -8.77
CA ASP A 136 17.11 6.42 -8.85
C ASP A 136 16.60 6.53 -7.41
N GLN A 137 16.26 7.75 -7.01
CA GLN A 137 15.48 8.01 -5.79
C GLN A 137 14.04 7.58 -6.05
N THR A 138 13.84 6.30 -6.36
CA THR A 138 12.52 5.72 -6.59
C THR A 138 11.79 5.72 -5.26
N VAL A 139 10.75 6.55 -5.18
CA VAL A 139 9.96 6.72 -3.97
C VAL A 139 8.67 5.91 -4.07
N LEU A 140 8.42 5.06 -3.08
CA LEU A 140 7.12 4.42 -2.82
C LEU A 140 6.47 5.15 -1.65
N LYS A 141 5.58 6.09 -1.93
CA LYS A 141 4.88 6.88 -0.91
C LYS A 141 3.37 6.70 -1.04
N ASP A 142 2.68 6.63 0.09
CA ASP A 142 1.22 6.46 0.16
C ASP A 142 0.72 5.21 -0.58
N GLN A 143 1.59 4.21 -0.77
CA GLN A 143 1.30 3.01 -1.55
C GLN A 143 0.64 1.90 -0.71
N LEU A 144 -0.21 1.12 -1.37
CA LEU A 144 -0.75 -0.14 -0.89
C LEU A 144 -0.50 -1.21 -1.98
N PRO A 145 0.32 -2.25 -1.73
CA PRO A 145 0.54 -3.31 -2.71
C PRO A 145 -0.72 -4.14 -2.90
N ILE A 146 -1.30 -4.19 -4.10
CA ILE A 146 -2.51 -4.98 -4.32
C ILE A 146 -2.14 -6.35 -4.84
N ILE A 147 -2.65 -7.40 -4.22
CA ILE A 147 -2.41 -8.79 -4.63
C ILE A 147 -3.64 -9.35 -5.34
N ASN A 148 -3.46 -9.88 -6.54
CA ASN A 148 -4.48 -10.64 -7.26
C ASN A 148 -3.82 -11.72 -8.12
N ASP A 149 -4.37 -12.94 -8.07
CA ASP A 149 -3.94 -14.08 -8.89
C ASP A 149 -2.41 -14.28 -8.94
N GLY A 150 -1.77 -14.27 -7.76
CA GLY A 150 -0.33 -14.49 -7.63
C GLY A 150 0.56 -13.29 -8.04
N LYS A 151 -0.02 -12.11 -8.25
CA LYS A 151 0.69 -10.90 -8.70
C LYS A 151 0.49 -9.77 -7.70
N LEU A 152 1.54 -9.00 -7.46
CA LEU A 152 1.54 -7.77 -6.66
C LEU A 152 1.62 -6.58 -7.61
N PHE A 153 0.67 -5.67 -7.51
CA PHE A 153 0.61 -4.44 -8.31
C PHE A 153 0.88 -3.21 -7.44
N ILE A 154 1.72 -2.31 -7.94
CA ILE A 154 2.10 -1.09 -7.22
C ILE A 154 2.51 0.02 -8.20
N THR A 155 2.29 1.28 -7.83
CA THR A 155 2.81 2.43 -8.58
C THR A 155 4.00 3.05 -7.88
N SER A 156 4.75 3.88 -8.60
CA SER A 156 5.88 4.58 -8.04
C SER A 156 5.95 6.02 -8.53
N GLN A 157 6.57 6.88 -7.71
CA GLN A 157 6.86 8.26 -8.08
C GLN A 157 7.81 8.39 -9.28
N ASN A 158 8.52 7.33 -9.66
CA ASN A 158 9.26 7.31 -10.92
C ASN A 158 8.35 7.26 -12.17
N GLY A 159 7.03 7.28 -12.00
CA GLY A 159 6.03 7.30 -13.07
C GLY A 159 5.79 5.94 -13.71
N ASN A 160 6.02 4.84 -12.98
CA ASN A 160 5.72 3.50 -13.46
C ASN A 160 4.67 2.82 -12.58
N ILE A 161 3.95 1.90 -13.20
CA ILE A 161 3.23 0.81 -12.54
C ILE A 161 4.00 -0.49 -12.77
N TYR A 162 4.07 -1.32 -11.74
CA TYR A 162 4.76 -2.60 -11.75
C TYR A 162 3.82 -3.73 -11.34
N ALA A 163 3.97 -4.89 -11.98
CA ALA A 163 3.42 -6.16 -11.54
C ALA A 163 4.56 -7.12 -11.21
N LEU A 164 4.62 -7.60 -9.97
CA LEU A 164 5.62 -8.54 -9.49
C LEU A 164 4.97 -9.89 -9.17
N ASN A 165 5.72 -10.98 -9.35
CA ASN A 165 5.28 -12.30 -8.92
C ASN A 165 5.40 -12.43 -7.40
N ILE A 166 4.31 -12.76 -6.71
CA ILE A 166 4.34 -12.83 -5.23
C ILE A 166 5.20 -13.96 -4.68
N LYS A 167 5.55 -14.97 -5.51
CA LYS A 167 6.32 -16.14 -5.09
C LYS A 167 7.80 -15.84 -4.90
N ASP A 168 8.34 -14.93 -5.70
CA ASP A 168 9.78 -14.68 -5.75
C ASP A 168 10.16 -13.20 -5.93
N GLY A 169 9.19 -12.31 -6.09
CA GLY A 169 9.40 -10.87 -6.31
C GLY A 169 9.78 -10.49 -7.74
N SER A 170 9.90 -11.45 -8.67
CA SER A 170 10.32 -11.15 -10.05
C SER A 170 9.34 -10.24 -10.78
N LEU A 171 9.87 -9.36 -11.62
CA LEU A 171 9.05 -8.51 -12.49
C LEU A 171 8.31 -9.37 -13.52
N ILE A 172 6.99 -9.20 -13.59
CA ILE A 172 6.14 -9.79 -14.62
C ILE A 172 6.01 -8.80 -15.77
N TRP A 173 5.54 -7.59 -15.49
CA TRP A 173 5.42 -6.50 -16.44
C TRP A 173 5.51 -5.16 -15.73
N ASN A 174 5.85 -4.11 -16.47
CA ASN A 174 5.73 -2.73 -16.03
C ASN A 174 5.22 -1.85 -17.17
N TYR A 175 4.75 -0.66 -16.82
CA TYR A 175 4.31 0.32 -17.80
C TYR A 175 4.68 1.73 -17.34
N LYS A 176 5.23 2.54 -18.25
CA LYS A 176 5.57 3.94 -18.00
C LYS A 176 4.34 4.83 -18.19
N LEU A 177 3.87 5.43 -17.09
CA LEU A 177 2.76 6.38 -17.07
C LEU A 177 3.24 7.78 -17.49
N ASP A 178 2.31 8.63 -17.91
CA ASP A 178 2.64 9.95 -18.46
C ASP A 178 3.03 10.97 -17.37
N SER A 179 2.55 10.80 -16.14
CA SER A 179 2.95 11.64 -15.00
C SER A 179 3.96 10.93 -14.10
N THR A 180 4.94 11.69 -13.63
CA THR A 180 5.77 11.32 -12.47
C THR A 180 4.98 11.57 -11.17
N ASN A 181 5.50 11.11 -10.04
CA ASN A 181 4.93 11.31 -8.70
C ASN A 181 3.58 10.61 -8.46
N ASN A 182 3.40 9.40 -8.96
CA ASN A 182 2.25 8.59 -8.60
C ASN A 182 2.37 8.04 -7.17
N ASP A 183 1.50 8.53 -6.30
CA ASP A 183 1.32 8.12 -4.91
C ASP A 183 -0.08 7.52 -4.66
N ILE A 184 -0.77 7.10 -5.73
CA ILE A 184 -2.15 6.57 -5.69
C ILE A 184 -2.10 5.04 -5.79
N PRO A 185 -2.65 4.29 -4.82
CA PRO A 185 -2.81 2.84 -4.93
C PRO A 185 -3.60 2.43 -6.18
N VAL A 186 -3.26 1.26 -6.73
CA VAL A 186 -4.02 0.69 -7.84
C VAL A 186 -5.33 0.08 -7.35
N LEU A 187 -6.28 -0.11 -8.26
CA LEU A 187 -7.45 -0.97 -8.07
C LEU A 187 -7.34 -2.16 -9.02
N VAL A 188 -7.52 -3.39 -8.51
CA VAL A 188 -7.67 -4.58 -9.36
C VAL A 188 -9.11 -5.03 -9.34
N PHE A 189 -9.74 -5.09 -10.50
CA PHE A 189 -11.13 -5.49 -10.67
C PHE A 189 -11.33 -6.16 -12.03
N ASP A 190 -12.00 -7.32 -12.07
CA ASP A 190 -12.33 -8.04 -13.30
C ASP A 190 -11.12 -8.28 -14.24
N ASN A 191 -10.03 -8.81 -13.67
CA ASN A 191 -8.73 -9.04 -14.34
C ASN A 191 -8.12 -7.78 -15.00
N LYS A 192 -8.51 -6.60 -14.54
CA LYS A 192 -7.97 -5.31 -14.97
C LYS A 192 -7.36 -4.57 -13.80
N VAL A 193 -6.31 -3.80 -14.09
CA VAL A 193 -5.67 -2.89 -13.14
C VAL A 193 -6.01 -1.47 -13.54
N PHE A 194 -6.60 -0.70 -12.62
CA PHE A 194 -6.94 0.70 -12.79
C PHE A 194 -6.01 1.56 -11.93
N THR A 195 -5.50 2.65 -12.50
CA THR A 195 -4.67 3.61 -11.79
C THR A 195 -4.80 4.99 -12.41
N GLN A 196 -4.73 6.03 -11.58
CA GLN A 196 -4.68 7.41 -12.05
C GLN A 196 -3.25 7.90 -12.16
N SER A 197 -2.97 8.81 -13.09
CA SER A 197 -1.68 9.49 -13.22
C SER A 197 -1.85 10.86 -13.84
N GLY A 198 -1.60 11.91 -13.06
CA GLY A 198 -1.93 13.29 -13.45
C GLY A 198 -3.42 13.42 -13.78
N ASN A 199 -3.75 13.85 -14.98
CA ASN A 199 -5.14 13.99 -15.44
C ASN A 199 -5.75 12.70 -15.99
N TYR A 200 -4.96 11.63 -16.05
CA TYR A 200 -5.34 10.42 -16.76
C TYR A 200 -5.83 9.32 -15.83
N LEU A 201 -6.79 8.52 -16.33
CA LEU A 201 -7.06 7.17 -15.83
C LEU A 201 -6.54 6.16 -16.83
N TYR A 202 -5.78 5.17 -16.35
CA TYR A 202 -5.34 4.03 -17.13
C TYR A 202 -6.05 2.77 -16.68
N SER A 203 -6.24 1.85 -17.63
CA SER A 203 -6.64 0.47 -17.37
C SER A 203 -5.75 -0.49 -18.14
N PHE A 204 -5.27 -1.54 -17.47
CA PHE A 204 -4.38 -2.56 -18.03
C PHE A 204 -4.98 -3.95 -17.84
N GLU A 205 -4.68 -4.87 -18.75
CA GLU A 205 -4.94 -6.30 -18.52
C GLU A 205 -3.94 -6.81 -17.45
N ALA A 206 -4.44 -7.42 -16.38
CA ALA A 206 -3.65 -7.65 -15.18
C ALA A 206 -2.50 -8.66 -15.37
N ASN A 207 -2.60 -9.57 -16.35
CA ASN A 207 -1.58 -10.60 -16.57
C ASN A 207 -0.42 -10.12 -17.43
N THR A 208 -0.70 -9.26 -18.42
CA THR A 208 0.26 -8.87 -19.45
C THR A 208 0.70 -7.41 -19.34
N GLY A 209 -0.03 -6.58 -18.60
CA GLY A 209 0.23 -5.14 -18.57
C GLY A 209 -0.19 -4.43 -19.86
N LYS A 210 -0.89 -5.12 -20.77
CA LYS A 210 -1.41 -4.52 -22.00
C LYS A 210 -2.38 -3.38 -21.64
N LEU A 211 -2.06 -2.17 -22.09
CA LEU A 211 -2.96 -1.02 -22.00
C LEU A 211 -4.28 -1.34 -22.71
N LEU A 212 -5.37 -1.31 -21.96
CA LEU A 212 -6.73 -1.43 -22.47
C LEU A 212 -7.34 -0.07 -22.77
N TYR A 213 -7.07 0.91 -21.90
CA TYR A 213 -7.65 2.24 -22.00
C TYR A 213 -6.82 3.31 -21.29
N GLN A 214 -6.88 4.52 -21.84
CA GLN A 214 -6.43 5.76 -21.22
C GLN A 214 -7.49 6.86 -21.45
N LYS A 215 -7.99 7.50 -20.37
CA LYS A 215 -8.83 8.74 -20.46
C LYS A 215 -8.02 9.91 -20.01
N ASP A 216 -8.17 11.04 -20.68
CA ASP A 216 -7.89 12.34 -20.08
C ASP A 216 -9.18 12.93 -19.47
N PHE A 217 -9.13 13.31 -18.19
CA PHE A 217 -10.22 14.04 -17.51
C PHE A 217 -10.03 15.57 -17.55
N GLY A 218 -8.90 16.06 -18.08
CA GLY A 218 -8.54 17.47 -18.16
C GLY A 218 -8.14 18.11 -16.83
N GLU A 219 -8.25 17.37 -15.74
CA GLU A 219 -8.01 17.82 -14.37
C GLU A 219 -7.33 16.71 -13.57
N THR A 220 -6.48 17.09 -12.61
CA THR A 220 -5.68 16.13 -11.86
C THR A 220 -6.56 15.19 -11.02
N MET A 221 -6.28 13.90 -11.14
CA MET A 221 -7.01 12.83 -10.46
C MET A 221 -6.25 12.38 -9.21
N HIS A 222 -6.71 12.77 -8.02
CA HIS A 222 -6.06 12.43 -6.73
C HIS A 222 -7.06 11.86 -5.70
N GLY A 223 -7.55 10.65 -5.99
CA GLY A 223 -8.36 9.88 -5.05
C GLY A 223 -8.13 8.38 -5.28
N LYS A 224 -8.07 7.59 -4.22
CA LYS A 224 -7.91 6.13 -4.36
C LYS A 224 -9.08 5.57 -5.18
N PRO A 225 -8.82 4.80 -6.26
CA PRO A 225 -9.89 4.15 -7.01
C PRO A 225 -10.58 3.09 -6.17
N VAL A 226 -11.91 3.04 -6.21
CA VAL A 226 -12.73 2.05 -5.49
C VAL A 226 -13.76 1.42 -6.41
N THR A 227 -14.34 0.29 -6.01
CA THR A 227 -15.37 -0.40 -6.78
C THR A 227 -16.47 -0.93 -5.86
N ASP A 228 -17.68 -1.00 -6.39
CA ASP A 228 -18.83 -1.68 -5.78
C ASP A 228 -19.01 -3.11 -6.31
N GLY A 229 -18.01 -3.64 -7.04
CA GLY A 229 -18.06 -4.93 -7.72
C GLY A 229 -18.73 -4.89 -9.11
N GLU A 230 -19.18 -3.72 -9.58
CA GLU A 230 -19.76 -3.54 -10.92
C GLU A 230 -19.10 -2.37 -11.67
N ASN A 231 -18.90 -1.24 -10.99
CA ASN A 231 -18.37 -0.01 -11.57
C ASN A 231 -17.10 0.44 -10.84
N VAL A 232 -16.32 1.31 -11.49
CA VAL A 232 -15.11 1.92 -10.92
C VAL A 232 -15.40 3.37 -10.58
N PHE A 233 -15.00 3.80 -9.38
CA PHE A 233 -15.20 5.15 -8.88
C PHE A 233 -13.87 5.82 -8.59
N ILE A 234 -13.72 7.05 -9.06
CA ILE A 234 -12.51 7.87 -8.89
C ILE A 234 -12.87 9.32 -8.62
N ALA A 235 -12.05 10.00 -7.82
CA ALA A 235 -12.24 11.41 -7.51
C ALA A 235 -11.07 12.26 -8.04
N ASN A 236 -11.38 13.48 -8.47
CA ASN A 236 -10.37 14.47 -8.86
C ASN A 236 -10.06 15.44 -7.70
N GLU A 237 -9.05 16.30 -7.88
CA GLU A 237 -8.72 17.33 -6.90
C GLU A 237 -9.78 18.43 -6.77
N LYS A 238 -10.48 18.71 -7.87
CA LYS A 238 -11.52 19.75 -7.95
C LYS A 238 -12.91 19.19 -7.67
N ASN A 239 -13.09 18.47 -6.57
CA ASN A 239 -14.40 18.20 -5.99
C ASN A 239 -15.40 17.37 -6.81
N VAL A 240 -14.96 16.52 -7.74
CA VAL A 240 -15.85 15.65 -8.52
C VAL A 240 -15.49 14.16 -8.32
N LEU A 241 -16.51 13.37 -8.00
CA LEU A 241 -16.50 11.91 -8.04
C LEU A 241 -17.11 11.42 -9.36
N PHE A 242 -16.42 10.51 -10.04
CA PHE A 242 -16.85 9.93 -11.32
C PHE A 242 -17.14 8.45 -11.13
N ALA A 243 -18.24 7.97 -11.71
CA ALA A 243 -18.50 6.56 -11.91
C ALA A 243 -18.24 6.16 -13.35
N LEU A 244 -17.54 5.05 -13.52
CA LEU A 244 -17.04 4.58 -14.81
C LEU A 244 -17.41 3.13 -15.02
N SER A 245 -17.79 2.80 -16.25
CA SER A 245 -17.91 1.39 -16.65
C SER A 245 -16.52 0.75 -16.75
N PRO A 246 -16.30 -0.45 -16.19
CA PRO A 246 -14.98 -1.08 -16.12
C PRO A 246 -14.45 -1.55 -17.50
N ASN A 247 -15.34 -1.85 -18.45
CA ASN A 247 -14.96 -2.42 -19.76
C ASN A 247 -14.66 -1.34 -20.80
N LYS A 248 -15.42 -0.26 -20.72
CA LYS A 248 -15.22 0.95 -21.52
C LYS A 248 -15.56 2.10 -20.58
N PRO A 249 -14.56 2.78 -19.98
CA PRO A 249 -14.74 3.81 -18.94
C PRO A 249 -15.32 5.13 -19.49
N ASP A 250 -16.46 4.97 -20.14
CA ASP A 250 -17.51 5.95 -20.31
C ASP A 250 -17.97 6.37 -18.91
N ILE A 251 -18.19 7.67 -18.74
CA ILE A 251 -18.67 8.24 -17.50
C ILE A 251 -20.16 7.90 -17.40
N LEU A 252 -20.52 7.10 -16.40
CA LEU A 252 -21.90 6.71 -16.12
C LEU A 252 -22.67 7.84 -15.45
N TRP A 253 -22.03 8.46 -14.45
CA TRP A 253 -22.54 9.64 -13.76
C TRP A 253 -21.37 10.40 -13.10
N GLN A 254 -21.65 11.63 -12.69
CA GLN A 254 -20.73 12.47 -11.91
C GLN A 254 -21.46 13.01 -10.68
N PHE A 255 -20.77 13.04 -9.56
CA PHE A 255 -21.23 13.67 -8.33
C PHE A 255 -20.27 14.80 -7.97
N LYS A 256 -20.77 16.03 -7.96
CA LYS A 256 -20.01 17.21 -7.58
C LYS A 256 -20.21 17.46 -6.09
N LEU A 257 -19.13 17.42 -5.31
CA LEU A 257 -19.13 17.80 -3.91
C LEU A 257 -19.41 19.30 -3.76
N ASP A 258 -19.77 19.73 -2.54
CA ASP A 258 -20.02 21.13 -2.24
C ASP A 258 -18.80 22.03 -2.59
N GLU A 259 -19.08 23.32 -2.79
CA GLU A 259 -18.04 24.31 -3.06
C GLU A 259 -17.00 24.32 -1.93
N ASN A 260 -15.70 24.38 -2.29
CA ASN A 260 -14.54 24.30 -1.38
C ASN A 260 -14.31 22.95 -0.69
N GLN A 261 -15.01 21.88 -1.07
CA GLN A 261 -14.74 20.52 -0.57
C GLN A 261 -13.84 19.77 -1.53
N HIS A 262 -12.60 19.50 -1.17
CA HIS A 262 -11.61 18.89 -2.06
C HIS A 262 -10.75 17.86 -1.32
N ASN A 263 -9.65 17.41 -1.93
CA ASN A 263 -8.64 16.58 -1.27
C ASN A 263 -9.23 15.29 -0.67
N VAL A 264 -9.90 14.46 -1.48
CA VAL A 264 -10.44 13.17 -1.03
C VAL A 264 -9.32 12.16 -0.73
N LYS A 265 -8.33 12.04 -1.64
CA LYS A 265 -7.18 11.13 -1.51
C LYS A 265 -7.61 9.71 -1.11
N GLU A 266 -7.06 9.18 -0.03
CA GLU A 266 -7.29 7.82 0.47
C GLU A 266 -8.63 7.64 1.22
N ARG A 267 -9.30 8.75 1.59
CA ARG A 267 -10.53 8.79 2.38
C ARG A 267 -11.76 8.51 1.52
N ILE A 268 -11.74 7.37 0.84
CA ILE A 268 -12.84 6.86 0.04
C ILE A 268 -12.88 5.34 0.14
N PHE A 269 -14.08 4.80 0.30
CA PHE A 269 -14.34 3.36 0.27
C PHE A 269 -15.76 3.08 -0.24
N CYS A 270 -16.03 1.82 -0.58
CA CYS A 270 -17.34 1.36 -1.02
C CYS A 270 -17.81 0.20 -0.14
N LYS A 271 -19.10 0.24 0.24
CA LYS A 271 -19.77 -0.80 1.02
C LYS A 271 -21.25 -0.82 0.61
N ASP A 272 -21.80 -2.01 0.38
CA ASP A 272 -23.21 -2.24 0.10
C ASP A 272 -23.82 -1.29 -0.94
N LYS A 273 -23.13 -1.14 -2.09
CA LYS A 273 -23.53 -0.27 -3.21
C LYS A 273 -23.66 1.21 -2.84
N LYS A 274 -22.90 1.65 -1.84
CA LYS A 274 -22.74 3.05 -1.44
C LYS A 274 -21.26 3.41 -1.41
N ILE A 275 -20.95 4.64 -1.77
CA ILE A 275 -19.61 5.20 -1.76
C ILE A 275 -19.55 6.20 -0.61
N TYR A 276 -18.58 6.01 0.28
CA TYR A 276 -18.31 6.90 1.38
C TYR A 276 -17.01 7.62 1.09
N LEU A 277 -17.03 8.95 1.17
CA LEU A 277 -15.83 9.75 0.98
C LEU A 277 -15.80 10.93 1.94
N ALA A 278 -14.61 11.28 2.41
CA ALA A 278 -14.39 12.48 3.19
C ALA A 278 -13.56 13.49 2.40
N ALA A 279 -14.09 14.70 2.29
CA ALA A 279 -13.43 15.84 1.68
C ALA A 279 -13.07 16.88 2.74
N GLN A 280 -12.02 17.63 2.46
CA GLN A 280 -11.52 18.69 3.32
C GLN A 280 -11.88 20.04 2.69
N GLY A 281 -12.23 21.00 3.52
CA GLY A 281 -12.41 22.40 3.15
C GLY A 281 -11.82 23.33 4.21
N PRO A 282 -11.77 24.65 3.94
CA PRO A 282 -11.08 25.61 4.79
C PRO A 282 -11.72 25.79 6.17
N GLU A 283 -13.05 25.74 6.23
CA GLU A 283 -13.83 25.92 7.47
C GLU A 283 -14.61 24.68 7.87
N VAL A 284 -14.93 23.81 6.90
CA VAL A 284 -15.72 22.60 7.10
C VAL A 284 -15.05 21.48 6.33
N SER A 285 -14.90 20.33 6.95
CA SER A 285 -14.68 19.06 6.24
C SER A 285 -15.94 18.22 6.35
N SER A 286 -16.21 17.39 5.34
CA SER A 286 -17.48 16.68 5.25
C SER A 286 -17.28 15.22 4.87
N VAL A 287 -18.07 14.33 5.47
CA VAL A 287 -18.25 12.95 5.01
C VAL A 287 -19.53 12.89 4.17
N TYR A 288 -19.46 12.26 3.00
CA TYR A 288 -20.58 12.04 2.10
C TYR A 288 -20.84 10.55 1.97
N ALA A 289 -22.11 10.17 1.86
CA ALA A 289 -22.52 8.90 1.26
C ALA A 289 -23.24 9.16 -0.07
N VAL A 290 -22.83 8.43 -1.09
CA VAL A 290 -23.36 8.53 -2.46
C VAL A 290 -23.79 7.15 -2.91
N ASP A 291 -24.99 7.06 -3.50
CA ASP A 291 -25.48 5.82 -4.10
C ASP A 291 -24.59 5.43 -5.30
N SER A 292 -24.01 4.22 -5.29
CA SER A 292 -23.01 3.82 -6.29
C SER A 292 -23.59 3.65 -7.68
N LYS A 293 -24.90 3.42 -7.78
CA LYS A 293 -25.59 3.19 -9.05
C LYS A 293 -26.00 4.49 -9.73
N THR A 294 -26.47 5.46 -8.96
CA THR A 294 -27.12 6.67 -9.48
C THR A 294 -26.31 7.94 -9.28
N GLY A 295 -25.33 7.94 -8.38
CA GLY A 295 -24.55 9.14 -8.04
C GLY A 295 -25.32 10.13 -7.17
N THR A 296 -26.48 9.76 -6.62
CA THR A 296 -27.25 10.64 -5.73
C THR A 296 -26.64 10.65 -4.34
N GLN A 297 -26.48 11.83 -3.74
CA GLN A 297 -26.17 11.96 -2.33
C GLN A 297 -27.28 11.33 -1.49
N ILE A 298 -26.90 10.41 -0.60
CA ILE A 298 -27.78 9.79 0.39
C ILE A 298 -27.81 10.67 1.64
N TRP A 299 -26.62 10.99 2.16
CA TRP A 299 -26.45 11.86 3.32
C TRP A 299 -25.09 12.56 3.27
N LYS A 300 -24.96 13.60 4.11
CA LYS A 300 -23.74 14.38 4.31
C LYS A 300 -23.66 14.80 5.78
N THR A 301 -22.46 14.72 6.35
CA THR A 301 -22.18 15.13 7.72
C THR A 301 -21.01 16.10 7.76
N ASP A 302 -21.23 17.26 8.39
CA ASP A 302 -20.28 18.38 8.43
C ASP A 302 -19.51 18.45 9.75
N PHE A 303 -18.19 18.59 9.65
CA PHE A 303 -17.26 18.82 10.75
C PHE A 303 -16.70 20.23 10.64
N LYS A 304 -17.27 21.16 11.41
CA LYS A 304 -16.90 22.57 11.41
C LYS A 304 -15.62 22.81 12.20
N ASP A 305 -14.82 23.76 11.71
CA ASP A 305 -13.56 24.20 12.31
C ASP A 305 -12.56 23.06 12.52
N ASP A 306 -12.64 22.00 11.71
CA ASP A 306 -11.78 20.84 11.83
C ASP A 306 -11.58 20.15 10.47
N THR A 307 -10.54 19.34 10.37
CA THR A 307 -10.16 18.66 9.14
C THR A 307 -10.16 17.15 9.37
N ILE A 308 -11.03 16.42 8.68
CA ILE A 308 -11.01 14.95 8.67
C ILE A 308 -9.71 14.46 8.02
N GLU A 309 -8.94 13.65 8.74
CA GLU A 309 -7.68 13.08 8.25
C GLU A 309 -7.84 11.64 7.78
N TYR A 310 -8.75 10.88 8.39
CA TYR A 310 -8.93 9.45 8.12
C TYR A 310 -10.39 9.03 8.27
N ILE A 311 -10.83 8.07 7.44
CA ILE A 311 -12.09 7.34 7.61
C ILE A 311 -11.90 5.86 7.26
N VAL A 312 -12.70 5.00 7.89
CA VAL A 312 -12.79 3.56 7.62
C VAL A 312 -14.19 3.04 7.95
N GLU A 313 -14.59 1.95 7.32
CA GLU A 313 -15.79 1.20 7.70
C GLU A 313 -15.42 0.16 8.75
N GLU A 314 -16.20 0.09 9.82
CA GLU A 314 -16.15 -1.01 10.76
C GLU A 314 -17.53 -1.22 11.39
N SER A 315 -17.99 -2.47 11.42
CA SER A 315 -19.24 -2.87 12.06
C SER A 315 -20.43 -1.97 11.69
N ASP A 316 -20.64 -1.73 10.38
CA ASP A 316 -21.71 -0.90 9.83
C ASP A 316 -21.67 0.57 10.31
N ASN A 317 -20.48 1.09 10.59
CA ASN A 317 -20.26 2.49 10.94
C ASN A 317 -19.09 3.07 10.16
N VAL A 318 -19.14 4.38 9.92
CA VAL A 318 -17.98 5.13 9.43
C VAL A 318 -17.24 5.69 10.64
N TRP A 319 -16.07 5.12 10.90
CA TRP A 319 -15.14 5.62 11.91
C TRP A 319 -14.13 6.55 11.28
N GLY A 320 -13.66 7.53 12.04
CA GLY A 320 -12.59 8.40 11.57
C GLY A 320 -12.04 9.29 12.65
N TYR A 321 -11.02 10.05 12.28
CA TYR A 321 -10.49 11.09 13.15
C TYR A 321 -10.15 12.37 12.40
N THR A 322 -10.13 13.45 13.18
CA THR A 322 -9.79 14.78 12.69
C THR A 322 -8.40 15.23 13.12
N ARG A 323 -7.91 16.31 12.50
CA ARG A 323 -6.65 16.96 12.84
C ARG A 323 -6.61 17.51 14.27
N LYS A 324 -7.75 17.85 14.86
CA LYS A 324 -7.83 18.23 16.28
C LYS A 324 -8.06 17.02 17.19
N ALA A 325 -7.57 15.83 16.81
CA ALA A 325 -7.68 14.57 17.54
C ALA A 325 -9.11 14.27 18.03
N LYS A 326 -10.12 14.54 17.20
CA LYS A 326 -11.48 14.09 17.48
C LYS A 326 -11.69 12.72 16.83
N LEU A 327 -11.95 11.68 17.62
CA LEU A 327 -12.48 10.40 17.16
C LEU A 327 -13.98 10.56 16.94
N PHE A 328 -14.49 10.09 15.80
CA PHE A 328 -15.91 10.10 15.50
C PHE A 328 -16.38 8.77 14.92
N GLN A 329 -17.67 8.49 15.14
CA GLN A 329 -18.41 7.37 14.58
C GLN A 329 -19.70 7.92 13.98
N LEU A 330 -19.94 7.62 12.70
CA LEU A 330 -21.18 7.92 12.02
C LEU A 330 -21.94 6.62 11.74
N ASP A 331 -23.25 6.62 11.94
CA ASP A 331 -24.11 5.57 11.42
C ASP A 331 -24.01 5.56 9.88
N ILE A 332 -23.69 4.41 9.31
CA ILE A 332 -23.39 4.29 7.89
C ILE A 332 -24.63 4.53 6.99
N ASN A 333 -25.84 4.38 7.53
CA ASN A 333 -27.08 4.45 6.78
C ASN A 333 -27.64 5.87 6.68
N ASN A 334 -27.47 6.69 7.71
CA ASN A 334 -28.05 8.03 7.77
C ASN A 334 -27.01 9.17 7.99
N GLY A 335 -25.75 8.84 8.32
CA GLY A 335 -24.69 9.81 8.58
C GLY A 335 -24.79 10.50 9.95
N GLU A 336 -25.74 10.12 10.80
CA GLU A 336 -25.87 10.69 12.13
C GLU A 336 -24.63 10.34 12.97
N ILE A 337 -24.17 11.31 13.74
CA ILE A 337 -23.05 11.14 14.66
C ILE A 337 -23.52 10.25 15.81
N ALA A 338 -23.06 8.99 15.81
CA ALA A 338 -23.33 8.04 16.87
C ALA A 338 -22.47 8.34 18.11
N SER A 339 -21.21 8.73 17.91
CA SER A 339 -20.33 9.16 19.00
C SER A 339 -19.23 10.12 18.52
N GLU A 340 -18.80 11.00 19.42
CA GLU A 340 -17.56 11.79 19.29
C GLU A 340 -16.79 11.72 20.59
N THR A 341 -15.47 11.64 20.50
CA THR A 341 -14.58 11.68 21.66
C THR A 341 -13.33 12.48 21.32
N LYS A 342 -12.98 13.42 22.18
CA LYS A 342 -11.71 14.14 22.07
C LYS A 342 -10.61 13.26 22.64
N LEU A 343 -9.71 12.81 21.77
CA LEU A 343 -8.53 12.05 22.16
C LEU A 343 -7.49 12.98 22.79
N THR A 344 -6.77 12.43 23.78
CA THR A 344 -5.64 13.06 24.45
C THR A 344 -4.36 12.93 23.63
N THR A 345 -4.24 11.87 22.82
CA THR A 345 -3.14 11.65 21.87
C THR A 345 -3.60 11.88 20.42
N GLN A 346 -2.68 12.30 19.54
CA GLN A 346 -2.99 12.53 18.13
C GLN A 346 -2.77 11.25 17.31
N PRO A 347 -3.80 10.66 16.67
CA PRO A 347 -3.59 9.53 15.77
C PRO A 347 -2.76 9.92 14.54
N ILE A 348 -1.85 9.03 14.15
CA ILE A 348 -1.00 9.16 12.95
C ILE A 348 -1.07 7.92 12.04
N SER A 349 -1.91 6.93 12.37
CA SER A 349 -2.07 5.70 11.59
C SER A 349 -3.53 5.44 11.22
N ASN A 350 -3.76 4.35 10.49
CA ASN A 350 -5.07 3.72 10.44
C ASN A 350 -5.52 3.19 11.81
N PHE A 351 -6.77 2.78 11.84
CA PHE A 351 -7.39 2.06 12.93
C PHE A 351 -7.35 0.54 12.69
N GLU A 352 -7.21 -0.23 13.76
CA GLU A 352 -7.41 -1.67 13.79
C GLU A 352 -8.41 -2.01 14.91
N PHE A 353 -9.44 -2.79 14.58
CA PHE A 353 -10.54 -3.13 15.49
C PHE A 353 -10.49 -4.63 15.84
N PRO A 354 -9.78 -5.03 16.89
CA PRO A 354 -9.82 -6.41 17.39
C PRO A 354 -11.26 -6.86 17.73
N PRO A 355 -11.52 -8.17 17.92
CA PRO A 355 -12.87 -8.67 18.19
C PRO A 355 -13.45 -8.26 19.56
N ASP A 356 -12.63 -7.64 20.41
CA ASP A 356 -13.07 -7.08 21.69
C ASP A 356 -13.60 -5.65 21.51
N ASP A 357 -13.97 -5.01 22.62
CA ASP A 357 -14.49 -3.63 22.60
C ASP A 357 -13.36 -2.59 22.57
N SER A 358 -12.30 -2.82 21.79
CA SER A 358 -11.17 -1.90 21.70
C SER A 358 -10.86 -1.48 20.26
N LEU A 359 -10.17 -0.34 20.17
CA LEU A 359 -9.68 0.26 18.94
C LEU A 359 -8.20 0.56 19.11
N PHE A 360 -7.37 0.05 18.21
CA PHE A 360 -5.94 0.36 18.19
C PHE A 360 -5.62 1.43 17.16
N TYR A 361 -4.79 2.37 17.57
CA TYR A 361 -4.14 3.32 16.67
C TYR A 361 -2.74 3.67 17.19
N TYR A 362 -1.91 4.15 16.29
CA TYR A 362 -0.59 4.64 16.61
C TYR A 362 -0.63 6.16 16.71
N SER A 363 -0.04 6.70 17.76
CA SER A 363 0.12 8.14 17.98
C SER A 363 1.56 8.58 17.72
N ASP A 364 1.80 9.88 17.87
CA ASP A 364 3.14 10.46 17.87
C ASP A 364 4.02 9.95 19.02
N ALA A 365 3.45 9.32 20.06
CA ALA A 365 4.17 8.86 21.25
C ALA A 365 4.04 7.36 21.59
N ALA A 366 2.98 6.67 21.14
CA ALA A 366 2.70 5.30 21.57
C ALA A 366 1.80 4.52 20.60
N LEU A 367 1.77 3.19 20.74
CA LEU A 367 0.60 2.39 20.36
C LEU A 367 -0.47 2.58 21.45
N ILE A 368 -1.64 3.06 21.04
CA ILE A 368 -2.76 3.33 21.93
C ILE A 368 -3.83 2.26 21.71
N GLN A 369 -4.30 1.67 22.81
CA GLN A 369 -5.55 0.94 22.87
C GLN A 369 -6.63 1.86 23.46
N PHE A 370 -7.64 2.16 22.66
CA PHE A 370 -8.80 2.94 23.08
C PHE A 370 -9.95 2.00 23.44
N ASP A 371 -10.43 2.04 24.68
CA ASP A 371 -11.60 1.26 25.11
C ASP A 371 -12.90 1.93 24.62
N LEU A 372 -13.68 1.21 23.81
CA LEU A 372 -14.88 1.76 23.18
C LEU A 372 -16.02 2.00 24.18
N LYS A 373 -16.01 1.37 25.36
CA LYS A 373 -17.03 1.51 26.40
C LYS A 373 -16.66 2.62 27.39
N THR A 374 -15.46 2.57 27.96
CA THR A 374 -15.03 3.54 28.99
C THR A 374 -14.50 4.83 28.39
N LYS A 375 -14.07 4.79 27.11
CA LYS A 375 -13.42 5.89 26.39
C LYS A 375 -12.03 6.25 26.92
N ASP A 376 -11.39 5.30 27.58
CA ASP A 376 -10.01 5.45 28.09
C ASP A 376 -8.98 5.14 27.00
N GLU A 377 -7.87 5.89 27.00
CA GLU A 377 -6.69 5.64 26.18
C GLU A 377 -5.62 4.95 27.05
N ASN A 378 -5.25 3.72 26.68
CA ASN A 378 -4.17 2.97 27.32
C ASN A 378 -2.94 2.93 26.40
N GLU A 379 -1.78 3.30 26.94
CA GLU A 379 -0.49 3.21 26.24
C GLU A 379 0.03 1.78 26.34
N VAL A 380 0.01 1.05 25.21
CA VAL A 380 0.42 -0.37 25.15
C VAL A 380 1.90 -0.52 24.81
N TYR A 381 2.41 0.36 23.95
CA TYR A 381 3.83 0.39 23.59
C TYR A 381 4.29 1.84 23.47
N LEU A 382 5.34 2.21 24.21
CA LEU A 382 5.96 3.54 24.13
C LEU A 382 7.02 3.59 23.05
N ARG A 383 7.00 4.69 22.28
CA ARG A 383 7.92 4.89 21.18
C ARG A 383 9.30 5.27 21.66
N THR A 384 10.31 4.76 20.98
CA THR A 384 11.71 5.03 21.30
C THR A 384 12.31 6.17 20.46
N SER A 385 11.62 6.60 19.41
CA SER A 385 12.02 7.67 18.51
C SER A 385 10.90 8.71 18.41
N ILE A 386 11.20 9.96 18.78
CA ILE A 386 10.28 11.09 18.68
C ILE A 386 10.92 12.13 17.75
N LYS A 387 10.21 12.48 16.68
CA LYS A 387 10.61 13.51 15.71
C LYS A 387 9.52 14.58 15.64
N ASP A 388 9.95 15.82 15.41
CA ASP A 388 9.03 16.97 15.31
C ASP A 388 8.12 16.92 14.08
N ASN A 389 8.49 16.16 13.03
CA ASN A 389 7.76 16.10 11.77
C ASN A 389 7.38 14.64 11.47
N VAL A 390 6.23 14.25 12.00
CA VAL A 390 5.72 12.88 11.97
C VAL A 390 4.97 12.61 10.65
N TYR A 391 5.41 11.58 9.92
CA TYR A 391 4.65 11.01 8.80
C TYR A 391 3.68 9.93 9.30
N SER A 392 2.82 9.44 8.40
CA SER A 392 1.82 8.43 8.76
C SER A 392 2.45 7.07 9.05
N ALA A 393 2.13 6.53 10.22
CA ALA A 393 2.41 5.14 10.52
C ALA A 393 1.31 4.24 9.93
N TYR A 394 1.53 2.92 9.95
CA TYR A 394 0.52 1.94 9.58
C TYR A 394 0.48 0.80 10.60
N LEU A 395 -0.72 0.35 10.94
CA LEU A 395 -0.97 -0.78 11.82
C LEU A 395 -1.63 -1.92 11.06
N LYS A 396 -1.35 -3.16 11.48
CA LYS A 396 -2.08 -4.33 11.03
C LYS A 396 -2.12 -5.42 12.10
N ILE A 397 -3.31 -5.83 12.55
CA ILE A 397 -3.45 -7.04 13.37
C ILE A 397 -3.28 -8.27 12.48
N ILE A 398 -2.47 -9.24 12.92
CA ILE A 398 -2.09 -10.43 12.15
C ILE A 398 -3.06 -11.59 12.44
N ARG A 399 -4.29 -11.48 11.95
CA ARG A 399 -5.36 -12.46 12.16
C ARG A 399 -6.09 -12.83 10.88
#